data_AF-A0A7W6R5I3-F1
#
_entry.id   AF-A0A7W6R5I3-F1
#
_cell.length_a   1.000
_cell.length_b   1.000
_cell.length_c   1.000
_cell.angle_alpha   90.00
_cell.angle_beta   90.00
_cell.angle_gamma   90.00
#
_symmetry.space_group_name_H-M   'P 1'
#
loop_
_entity.id
_entity.type
_entity.pdbx_description
1 polymer ?
#
loop_
_entity_poly.entity_id
_entity_poly.type
_entity_poly.pdbx_seq_one_letter_code
_entity_poly.pdbx_strand_id
1 'polypeptide(L)'
;MPVFNIDDAITGDILENTSSTDVDGDTVRLNFVNGQRIPQPANGSPATSTAIQGEYGTLTVYSDGSYTYALDHSKPEVAALGPGDALVEKFTFKISDGKGATDVGALSIAIDLPERGNVFVNFEDVGHSDFPTGYKGFDWGAWRDGDDATVRQEADGNHYLGGGVFWTPIYSADGGPFQIKQFEVANGTSNYDNVLTIEGQLNGNVVFSTTVTITADSIHNPQLIDLSAYGPIDYLLLDSEPIITEDSGPDYFGAQYDNFLFLV
;
A
#
# COMPACT_ATOMS: atom_id res chain seq x y z
N MET A 1 5.60 -8.57 -12.46
CA MET A 1 4.14 -8.31 -12.50
C MET A 1 3.97 -6.82 -12.30
N PRO A 2 2.96 -6.14 -12.87
CA PRO A 2 2.77 -4.72 -12.56
C PRO A 2 2.54 -4.59 -11.05
N VAL A 3 3.43 -3.87 -10.38
CA VAL A 3 3.27 -3.50 -8.97
C VAL A 3 2.23 -2.40 -8.97
N PHE A 4 1.07 -2.68 -8.40
CA PHE A 4 0.07 -1.64 -8.14
C PHE A 4 0.55 -0.87 -6.91
N ASN A 5 1.07 0.33 -7.11
CA ASN A 5 1.31 1.24 -6.01
C ASN A 5 -0.01 1.96 -5.70
N ILE A 6 -0.46 1.88 -4.44
CA ILE A 6 -1.68 2.56 -4.01
C ILE A 6 -1.53 4.09 -4.06
N ASP A 7 -0.28 4.57 -4.04
CA ASP A 7 0.07 5.98 -4.18
C ASP A 7 0.15 6.44 -5.65
N ASP A 8 0.10 5.51 -6.62
CA ASP A 8 0.07 5.90 -8.03
C ASP A 8 -1.25 6.59 -8.32
N ALA A 9 -1.17 7.81 -8.87
CA ALA A 9 -2.35 8.55 -9.23
C ALA A 9 -3.16 7.80 -10.29
N ILE A 10 -4.47 7.69 -10.07
CA ILE A 10 -5.39 7.15 -11.07
C ILE A 10 -5.39 8.11 -12.25
N THR A 11 -5.12 7.61 -13.45
CA THR A 11 -5.08 8.41 -14.69
C THR A 11 -6.22 8.01 -15.63
N GLY A 12 -6.63 8.94 -16.47
CA GLY A 12 -7.62 8.69 -17.51
C GLY A 12 -7.90 9.93 -18.33
N ASP A 13 -8.93 9.87 -19.16
CA ASP A 13 -9.40 11.00 -19.96
C ASP A 13 -10.93 11.09 -19.93
N ILE A 14 -11.45 12.21 -19.40
CA ILE A 14 -12.89 12.50 -19.30
C ILE A 14 -13.54 12.58 -20.68
N LEU A 15 -12.77 12.94 -21.71
CA LEU A 15 -13.23 13.09 -23.08
C LEU A 15 -13.07 11.81 -23.90
N GLU A 16 -12.49 10.73 -23.37
CA GLU A 16 -12.20 9.48 -24.10
C GLU A 16 -13.45 8.86 -24.73
N ASN A 17 -14.60 8.97 -24.05
CA ASN A 17 -15.90 8.47 -24.53
C ASN A 17 -16.82 9.56 -25.10
N THR A 18 -16.31 10.79 -25.23
CA THR A 18 -16.98 11.77 -26.10
C THR A 18 -16.61 11.37 -27.51
N SER A 19 -17.57 11.20 -28.42
CA SER A 19 -17.25 11.03 -29.84
C SER A 19 -16.36 12.22 -30.23
N SER A 20 -15.05 11.98 -30.39
CA SER A 20 -14.00 13.01 -30.45
C SER A 20 -14.05 13.90 -31.70
N THR A 21 -15.13 13.75 -32.45
CA THR A 21 -15.65 14.64 -33.46
C THR A 21 -17.15 14.73 -33.22
N ASP A 22 -17.65 15.92 -32.90
CA ASP A 22 -19.07 16.23 -33.07
C ASP A 22 -19.49 15.90 -34.52
N VAL A 23 -20.79 15.70 -34.78
CA VAL A 23 -21.36 15.42 -36.11
C VAL A 23 -20.90 16.46 -37.16
N ASP A 24 -20.47 17.65 -36.75
CA ASP A 24 -19.96 18.72 -37.60
C ASP A 24 -18.41 18.85 -37.66
N GLY A 25 -17.67 17.99 -36.95
CA GLY A 25 -16.20 17.91 -36.99
C GLY A 25 -15.46 18.80 -35.98
N ASP A 26 -16.16 19.41 -35.03
CA ASP A 26 -15.54 20.28 -34.02
C ASP A 26 -14.95 19.52 -32.82
N THR A 27 -13.97 20.16 -32.16
CA THR A 27 -13.33 19.64 -30.94
C THR A 27 -14.17 19.95 -29.71
N VAL A 28 -14.60 18.90 -29.01
CA VAL A 28 -15.29 18.99 -27.71
C VAL A 28 -14.35 19.60 -26.67
N ARG A 29 -14.86 20.54 -25.88
CA ARG A 29 -14.12 21.22 -24.82
C ARG A 29 -14.69 20.93 -23.45
N LEU A 30 -13.82 20.59 -22.52
CA LEU A 30 -14.15 20.53 -21.10
C LEU A 30 -14.14 21.95 -20.51
N ASN A 31 -15.30 22.41 -20.04
CA ASN A 31 -15.46 23.78 -19.55
C ASN A 31 -15.52 23.87 -18.03
N PHE A 32 -16.18 22.91 -17.40
CA PHE A 32 -16.35 22.89 -15.95
C PHE A 32 -16.27 21.49 -15.38
N VAL A 33 -15.74 21.38 -14.16
CA VAL A 33 -15.83 20.20 -13.31
C VAL A 33 -16.20 20.67 -11.90
N ASN A 34 -17.25 20.09 -11.31
CA ASN A 34 -17.87 20.52 -10.04
C ASN A 34 -18.10 22.04 -9.95
N GLY A 35 -18.48 22.66 -11.07
CA GLY A 35 -18.70 24.10 -11.18
C GLY A 35 -17.43 24.96 -11.23
N GLN A 36 -16.24 24.38 -11.07
CA GLN A 36 -14.98 25.07 -11.30
C GLN A 36 -14.66 25.14 -12.79
N ARG A 37 -14.23 26.31 -13.25
CA ARG A 37 -13.90 26.53 -14.66
C ARG A 37 -12.57 25.88 -14.98
N ILE A 38 -12.55 25.06 -16.03
CA ILE A 38 -11.32 24.55 -16.65
C ILE A 38 -10.89 25.56 -17.72
N PRO A 39 -9.78 26.30 -17.53
CA PRO A 39 -9.30 27.25 -18.52
C PRO A 39 -8.93 26.51 -19.82
N GLN A 40 -9.26 27.12 -20.95
CA GLN A 40 -8.85 26.61 -22.25
C GLN A 40 -7.63 27.42 -22.72
N PRO A 41 -6.50 26.78 -23.05
CA PRO A 41 -5.31 27.47 -23.51
C PRO A 41 -5.53 28.09 -24.90
N ALA A 42 -4.65 29.02 -25.29
CA ALA A 42 -4.63 29.50 -26.66
C ALA A 42 -4.26 28.36 -27.63
N ASN A 43 -4.78 28.39 -28.86
CA ASN A 43 -4.50 27.35 -29.86
C ASN A 43 -2.99 27.08 -30.00
N GLY A 44 -2.61 25.81 -29.88
CA GLY A 44 -1.22 25.35 -29.96
C GLY A 44 -0.39 25.57 -28.69
N SER A 45 -0.98 26.07 -27.60
CA SER A 45 -0.33 26.12 -26.28
C SER A 45 -0.57 24.83 -25.50
N PRO A 46 0.31 24.47 -24.54
CA PRO A 46 0.14 23.28 -23.69
C PRO A 46 -1.18 23.30 -22.92
N ALA A 47 -1.67 22.10 -22.57
CA ALA A 47 -2.84 21.95 -21.72
C ALA A 47 -2.63 22.61 -20.35
N THR A 48 -3.67 23.28 -19.84
CA THR A 48 -3.65 23.86 -18.49
C THR A 48 -4.33 22.92 -17.52
N SER A 49 -3.77 22.78 -16.31
CA SER A 49 -4.36 21.97 -15.25
C SER A 49 -5.21 22.80 -14.28
N THR A 50 -6.20 22.17 -13.67
CA THR A 50 -7.01 22.69 -12.58
C THR A 50 -7.15 21.59 -11.53
N ALA A 51 -6.76 21.89 -10.29
CA ALA A 51 -6.94 20.99 -9.16
C ALA A 51 -8.31 21.22 -8.52
N ILE A 52 -9.07 20.14 -8.37
CA ILE A 52 -10.41 20.12 -7.78
C ILE A 52 -10.34 19.24 -6.55
N GLN A 53 -10.56 19.84 -5.38
CA GLN A 53 -10.66 19.06 -4.15
C GLN A 53 -11.93 18.24 -4.14
N GLY A 54 -11.74 16.95 -3.92
CA GLY A 54 -12.76 15.96 -3.72
C GLY A 54 -13.02 15.67 -2.23
N GLU A 55 -13.88 14.69 -2.00
CA GLU A 55 -14.20 14.13 -0.69
C GLU A 55 -13.05 13.25 -0.18
N TYR A 56 -12.54 12.33 -1.03
CA TYR A 56 -11.52 11.35 -0.66
C TYR A 56 -10.14 11.64 -1.27
N GLY A 57 -10.01 12.66 -2.11
CA GLY A 57 -8.75 12.97 -2.79
C GLY A 57 -8.79 14.26 -3.61
N THR A 58 -7.80 14.47 -4.46
CA THR A 58 -7.72 15.63 -5.36
C THR A 58 -7.68 15.18 -6.82
N LEU A 59 -8.65 15.65 -7.59
CA LEU A 59 -8.70 15.46 -9.04
C LEU A 59 -7.96 16.63 -9.73
N THR A 60 -6.86 16.34 -10.42
CA THR A 60 -6.20 17.29 -11.31
C THR A 60 -6.68 17.04 -12.73
N VAL A 61 -7.42 17.99 -13.29
CA VAL A 61 -7.97 17.89 -14.65
C VAL A 61 -7.22 18.81 -15.58
N TYR A 62 -6.87 18.32 -16.75
CA TYR A 62 -6.23 19.09 -17.81
C TYR A 62 -7.27 19.52 -18.85
N SER A 63 -7.00 20.65 -19.52
CA SER A 63 -7.92 21.24 -20.50
C SER A 63 -8.21 20.35 -21.72
N ASP A 64 -7.35 19.36 -21.96
CA ASP A 64 -7.48 18.35 -23.02
C ASP A 64 -8.33 17.14 -22.62
N GLY A 65 -8.84 17.10 -21.39
CA GLY A 65 -9.67 16.01 -20.88
C GLY A 65 -8.92 15.00 -20.02
N SER A 66 -7.59 14.91 -20.16
CA SER A 66 -6.78 14.05 -19.32
C SER A 66 -6.91 14.45 -17.84
N TYR A 67 -6.80 13.50 -16.94
CA TYR A 67 -6.83 13.75 -15.50
C TYR A 67 -5.89 12.82 -14.74
N THR A 68 -5.50 13.29 -13.56
CA THR A 68 -4.96 12.45 -12.49
C THR A 68 -5.82 12.61 -11.24
N TYR A 69 -5.94 11.56 -10.45
CA TYR A 69 -6.59 11.60 -9.14
C TYR A 69 -5.64 11.05 -8.09
N ALA A 70 -5.29 11.90 -7.13
CA ALA A 70 -4.46 11.53 -5.99
C ALA A 70 -5.37 11.31 -4.77
N LEU A 71 -5.36 10.09 -4.23
CA LEU A 71 -6.11 9.73 -3.03
C LEU A 71 -5.50 10.39 -1.80
N ASP A 72 -6.32 10.88 -0.88
CA ASP A 72 -5.88 11.45 0.39
C ASP A 72 -5.97 10.39 1.50
N HIS A 73 -4.85 9.73 1.78
CA HIS A 73 -4.74 8.69 2.80
C HIS A 73 -4.94 9.20 4.24
N SER A 74 -4.96 10.52 4.44
CA SER A 74 -5.26 11.09 5.77
C SER A 74 -6.76 11.12 6.09
N LYS A 75 -7.63 10.81 5.11
CA LYS A 75 -9.08 10.78 5.30
C LYS A 75 -9.48 9.57 6.15
N PRO A 76 -10.24 9.75 7.25
CA PRO A 76 -10.67 8.64 8.09
C PRO A 76 -11.45 7.56 7.32
N GLU A 77 -12.26 7.94 6.34
CA GLU A 77 -13.03 7.02 5.51
C GLU A 77 -12.13 6.17 4.59
N VAL A 78 -11.07 6.77 4.05
CA VAL A 78 -10.07 6.08 3.23
C VAL A 78 -9.23 5.14 4.10
N ALA A 79 -8.83 5.60 5.28
CA ALA A 79 -8.10 4.80 6.25
C ALA A 79 -8.93 3.64 6.83
N ALA A 80 -10.26 3.77 6.82
CA ALA A 80 -11.19 2.77 7.34
C ALA A 80 -11.70 1.78 6.27
N LEU A 81 -11.25 1.87 5.01
CA LEU A 81 -11.59 0.90 3.98
C LEU A 81 -11.09 -0.49 4.40
N GLY A 82 -12.01 -1.45 4.54
CA GLY A 82 -11.70 -2.86 4.75
C GLY A 82 -11.84 -3.69 3.46
N PRO A 83 -11.44 -4.98 3.49
CA PRO A 83 -11.62 -5.91 2.37
C PRO A 83 -13.08 -5.97 1.90
N GLY A 84 -13.29 -5.71 0.61
CA GLY A 84 -14.60 -5.69 -0.02
C GLY A 84 -15.36 -4.37 0.11
N ASP A 85 -14.84 -3.40 0.87
CA ASP A 85 -15.40 -2.07 0.91
C ASP A 85 -15.06 -1.28 -0.36
N ALA A 86 -15.96 -0.37 -0.72
CA ALA A 86 -15.77 0.53 -1.84
C ALA A 86 -16.26 1.93 -1.48
N LEU A 87 -15.42 2.93 -1.75
CA LEU A 87 -15.81 4.33 -1.81
C LEU A 87 -16.02 4.71 -3.28
N VAL A 88 -17.05 5.51 -3.57
CA VAL A 88 -17.29 6.03 -4.92
C VAL A 88 -17.37 7.53 -4.86
N GLU A 89 -16.42 8.20 -5.49
CA GLU A 89 -16.44 9.64 -5.65
C GLU A 89 -16.94 10.04 -7.03
N LYS A 90 -17.75 11.11 -7.10
CA LYS A 90 -18.37 11.58 -8.35
C LYS A 90 -18.05 13.05 -8.62
N PHE A 91 -17.48 13.30 -9.79
CA PHE A 91 -17.23 14.64 -10.32
C PHE A 91 -18.18 14.91 -11.49
N THR A 92 -19.03 15.94 -11.36
CA THR A 92 -19.93 16.36 -12.43
C THR A 92 -19.20 17.31 -13.35
N PHE A 93 -19.19 17.04 -14.65
CA PHE A 93 -18.54 17.89 -15.63
C PHE A 93 -19.51 18.44 -16.67
N LYS A 94 -19.11 19.55 -17.29
CA LYS A 94 -19.83 20.17 -18.41
C LYS A 94 -18.90 20.36 -19.59
N ILE A 95 -19.31 19.83 -20.73
CA ILE A 95 -18.61 19.96 -22.02
C ILE A 95 -19.37 20.89 -22.97
N SER A 96 -18.69 21.35 -24.03
CA SER A 96 -19.29 22.13 -25.11
C SER A 96 -18.62 21.84 -26.45
N ASP A 97 -19.39 21.99 -27.52
CA ASP A 97 -18.93 22.00 -28.92
C ASP A 97 -18.18 23.30 -29.30
N GLY A 98 -18.21 24.34 -28.45
CA GLY A 98 -17.68 25.66 -28.77
C GLY A 98 -18.56 26.51 -29.70
N LYS A 99 -19.71 25.99 -30.14
CA LYS A 99 -20.74 26.67 -30.97
C LYS A 99 -22.06 26.90 -30.24
N GLY A 100 -22.16 26.48 -28.99
CA GLY A 100 -23.25 26.81 -28.08
C GLY A 100 -24.02 25.60 -27.57
N ALA A 101 -23.79 24.41 -28.12
CA ALA A 101 -24.27 23.19 -27.49
C ALA A 101 -23.40 22.84 -26.28
N THR A 102 -24.05 22.32 -25.25
CA THR A 102 -23.38 21.86 -24.04
C THR A 102 -24.04 20.59 -23.55
N ASP A 103 -23.24 19.71 -22.95
CA ASP A 103 -23.73 18.52 -22.29
C ASP A 103 -23.09 18.37 -20.90
N VAL A 104 -23.70 17.53 -20.07
CA VAL A 104 -23.26 17.24 -18.71
C VAL A 104 -23.02 15.75 -18.53
N GLY A 105 -21.96 15.41 -17.82
CA GLY A 105 -21.63 14.03 -17.49
C GLY A 105 -21.09 13.91 -16.07
N ALA A 106 -20.80 12.67 -15.67
CA ALA A 106 -20.18 12.38 -14.39
C ALA A 106 -18.99 11.44 -14.58
N LEU A 107 -17.85 11.82 -14.02
CA LEU A 107 -16.72 10.94 -13.78
C LEU A 107 -16.94 10.28 -12.41
N SER A 108 -17.00 8.95 -12.37
CA SER A 108 -17.06 8.20 -11.11
C SER A 108 -15.72 7.51 -10.90
N ILE A 109 -15.10 7.76 -9.75
CA ILE A 109 -13.87 7.09 -9.32
C ILE A 109 -14.27 6.13 -8.20
N ALA A 110 -14.08 4.84 -8.44
CA ALA A 110 -14.25 3.81 -7.43
C ALA A 110 -12.90 3.54 -6.77
N ILE A 111 -12.88 3.50 -5.44
CA ILE A 111 -11.74 3.15 -4.61
C ILE A 111 -12.19 1.92 -3.84
N ASP A 112 -11.71 0.75 -4.23
CA ASP A 112 -12.06 -0.51 -3.60
C ASP A 112 -10.84 -1.24 -3.04
N LEU A 113 -11.09 -2.01 -1.99
CA LEU A 113 -10.20 -3.10 -1.61
C LEU A 113 -10.88 -4.40 -2.04
N PRO A 114 -10.17 -5.31 -2.73
CA PRO A 114 -10.76 -6.58 -3.13
C PRO A 114 -11.30 -7.36 -1.93
N GLU A 115 -12.45 -8.04 -2.10
CA GLU A 115 -13.21 -8.74 -1.04
C GLU A 115 -12.34 -9.59 -0.12
N ARG A 116 -11.38 -10.33 -0.69
CA ARG A 116 -10.20 -10.91 -0.05
C ARG A 116 -9.13 -11.18 -1.09
N GLY A 117 -7.86 -10.95 -0.76
CA GLY A 117 -6.78 -11.03 -1.75
C GLY A 117 -5.41 -11.28 -1.17
N ASN A 118 -4.52 -11.81 -2.02
CA ASN A 118 -3.10 -11.87 -1.69
C ASN A 118 -2.56 -10.44 -1.60
N VAL A 119 -2.12 -10.05 -0.41
CA VAL A 119 -1.42 -8.78 -0.17
C VAL A 119 0.06 -9.09 -0.06
N PHE A 120 0.85 -8.50 -0.96
CA PHE A 120 2.30 -8.60 -0.95
C PHE A 120 2.89 -7.33 -0.35
N VAL A 121 3.69 -7.50 0.69
CA VAL A 121 4.38 -6.44 1.42
C VAL A 121 5.87 -6.57 1.10
N ASN A 122 6.34 -5.65 0.27
CA ASN A 122 7.73 -5.48 -0.15
C ASN A 122 8.29 -4.25 0.59
N PHE A 123 9.45 -4.35 1.25
CA PHE A 123 9.96 -3.22 2.03
C PHE A 123 10.70 -2.18 1.19
N GLU A 124 11.08 -2.52 -0.04
CA GLU A 124 11.69 -1.59 -1.02
C GLU A 124 10.73 -0.47 -1.40
N ASP A 125 9.43 -0.76 -1.34
CA ASP A 125 8.35 0.16 -1.65
C ASP A 125 8.16 1.23 -0.54
N VAL A 126 8.69 1.00 0.67
CA VAL A 126 8.56 1.91 1.83
C VAL A 126 9.63 3.01 1.84
N GLY A 127 10.83 2.72 1.31
CA GLY A 127 11.99 3.60 1.38
C GLY A 127 12.66 3.67 2.77
N HIS A 128 13.73 4.48 2.90
CA HIS A 128 14.51 4.65 4.14
C HIS A 128 13.90 5.71 5.06
N SER A 129 12.76 5.42 5.68
CA SER A 129 12.18 6.20 6.79
C SER A 129 11.37 5.29 7.72
N ASP A 130 10.92 5.81 8.87
CA ASP A 130 10.07 5.08 9.84
C ASP A 130 8.96 4.33 9.12
N PHE A 131 8.76 3.05 9.49
CA PHE A 131 7.79 2.20 8.81
C PHE A 131 6.37 2.73 9.07
N PRO A 132 5.61 3.15 8.05
CA PRO A 132 4.34 3.82 8.27
C PRO A 132 3.32 2.84 8.85
N THR A 133 2.63 3.27 9.91
CA THR A 133 1.46 2.56 10.43
C THR A 133 0.43 2.31 9.33
N GLY A 134 -0.09 1.08 9.26
CA GLY A 134 -1.08 0.69 8.25
C GLY A 134 -0.51 0.42 6.84
N TYR A 135 0.81 0.31 6.68
CA TYR A 135 1.42 -0.02 5.38
C TYR A 135 0.82 -1.28 4.76
N LYS A 136 0.33 -1.16 3.51
CA LYS A 136 -0.39 -2.22 2.78
C LYS A 136 -1.54 -2.85 3.59
N GLY A 137 -2.17 -2.09 4.50
CA GLY A 137 -3.26 -2.58 5.35
C GLY A 137 -2.80 -3.37 6.57
N PHE A 138 -1.52 -3.28 6.94
CA PHE A 138 -0.97 -3.94 8.13
C PHE A 138 -0.30 -2.94 9.06
N ASP A 139 -0.56 -3.09 10.35
CA ASP A 139 0.12 -2.37 11.41
C ASP A 139 1.17 -3.31 12.03
N TRP A 140 2.42 -2.89 11.99
CA TRP A 140 3.57 -3.67 12.45
C TRP A 140 3.94 -3.36 13.90
N GLY A 141 3.02 -2.69 14.61
CA GLY A 141 3.06 -2.46 16.03
C GLY A 141 4.00 -1.31 16.38
N ALA A 142 3.47 -0.31 17.09
CA ALA A 142 4.28 0.59 17.88
C ALA A 142 4.85 -0.18 19.10
N TRP A 143 6.11 0.04 19.41
CA TRP A 143 6.71 -0.40 20.67
C TRP A 143 5.92 0.16 21.87
N ARG A 144 6.07 -0.41 23.07
CA ARG A 144 5.44 0.12 24.31
C ARG A 144 5.86 1.58 24.66
N ASP A 145 6.85 2.14 23.97
CA ASP A 145 7.34 3.50 24.08
C ASP A 145 7.00 4.41 22.88
N GLY A 146 6.37 3.88 21.83
CA GLY A 146 5.81 4.66 20.72
C GLY A 146 6.69 4.81 19.47
N ASP A 147 7.77 4.04 19.35
CA ASP A 147 8.57 3.99 18.12
C ASP A 147 7.98 2.93 17.15
N ASP A 148 8.03 3.18 15.84
CA ASP A 148 7.59 2.25 14.80
C ASP A 148 8.72 1.26 14.41
N ALA A 149 8.38 0.15 13.77
CA ALA A 149 9.38 -0.78 13.24
C ALA A 149 10.35 -0.05 12.29
N THR A 150 11.66 -0.32 12.37
CA THR A 150 12.64 0.37 11.53
C THR A 150 12.91 -0.40 10.23
N VAL A 151 12.69 0.24 9.09
CA VAL A 151 13.18 -0.25 7.79
C VAL A 151 14.65 0.11 7.65
N ARG A 152 15.48 -0.90 7.37
CA ARG A 152 16.90 -0.74 7.06
C ARG A 152 17.11 -0.83 5.55
N GLN A 153 18.17 -0.18 5.07
CA GLN A 153 18.58 -0.22 3.67
C GLN A 153 20.03 -0.68 3.57
N GLU A 154 20.30 -1.61 2.65
CA GLU A 154 21.65 -2.05 2.28
C GLU A 154 22.21 -1.32 1.05
N ALA A 155 23.52 -1.44 0.83
CA ALA A 155 24.23 -0.69 -0.20
C ALA A 155 23.81 -1.06 -1.64
N ASP A 156 23.20 -2.23 -1.82
CA ASP A 156 22.65 -2.72 -3.08
C ASP A 156 21.20 -2.27 -3.33
N GLY A 157 20.58 -1.58 -2.35
CA GLY A 157 19.22 -1.07 -2.42
C GLY A 157 18.16 -1.99 -1.80
N ASN A 158 18.56 -3.13 -1.23
CA ASN A 158 17.64 -4.02 -0.51
C ASN A 158 17.11 -3.34 0.76
N HIS A 159 15.81 -3.47 1.04
CA HIS A 159 15.18 -2.93 2.25
C HIS A 159 14.55 -4.05 3.06
N TYR A 160 14.64 -3.97 4.39
CA TYR A 160 14.10 -5.00 5.26
C TYR A 160 13.77 -4.46 6.64
N LEU A 161 12.89 -5.15 7.36
CA LEU A 161 12.67 -4.90 8.78
C LEU A 161 13.80 -5.52 9.59
N GLY A 162 14.46 -4.72 10.42
CA GLY A 162 15.56 -5.21 11.25
C GLY A 162 15.75 -4.41 12.54
N GLY A 163 16.16 -5.10 13.61
CA GLY A 163 16.52 -4.48 14.87
C GLY A 163 15.49 -4.63 15.98
N GLY A 164 15.26 -5.86 16.44
CA GLY A 164 14.59 -6.09 17.71
C GLY A 164 13.06 -6.12 17.66
N VAL A 165 12.47 -6.61 16.57
CA VAL A 165 11.04 -6.96 16.46
C VAL A 165 10.60 -8.11 17.41
N PHE A 166 11.25 -8.25 18.56
CA PHE A 166 10.87 -9.20 19.59
C PHE A 166 9.49 -8.78 20.10
N TRP A 167 8.53 -9.70 20.01
CA TRP A 167 7.19 -9.49 20.55
C TRP A 167 6.41 -8.33 19.91
N THR A 168 6.79 -7.84 18.72
CA THR A 168 5.98 -6.86 18.00
C THR A 168 4.81 -7.57 17.31
N PRO A 169 3.57 -7.34 17.75
CA PRO A 169 2.40 -7.91 17.09
C PRO A 169 2.16 -7.23 15.74
N ILE A 170 1.90 -8.05 14.73
CA ILE A 170 1.48 -7.58 13.40
C ILE A 170 -0.03 -7.76 13.32
N TYR A 171 -0.74 -6.65 13.16
CA TYR A 171 -2.20 -6.57 13.02
C TYR A 171 -2.59 -6.24 11.59
N SER A 172 -3.81 -6.59 11.18
CA SER A 172 -4.43 -5.88 10.06
C SER A 172 -4.88 -4.49 10.53
N ALA A 173 -4.65 -3.47 9.70
CA ALA A 173 -4.94 -2.07 10.02
C ALA A 173 -6.44 -1.80 10.20
N ASP A 174 -7.29 -2.61 9.57
CA ASP A 174 -8.75 -2.56 9.72
C ASP A 174 -9.25 -3.29 11.00
N GLY A 175 -8.36 -3.96 11.73
CA GLY A 175 -8.68 -4.79 12.90
C GLY A 175 -9.36 -6.13 12.57
N GLY A 176 -9.42 -6.50 11.30
CA GLY A 176 -10.00 -7.75 10.81
C GLY A 176 -9.02 -8.93 10.87
N PRO A 177 -9.55 -10.17 10.84
CA PRO A 177 -8.71 -11.36 10.81
C PRO A 177 -8.11 -11.59 9.42
N PHE A 178 -6.82 -11.90 9.38
CA PHE A 178 -6.04 -12.17 8.18
C PHE A 178 -5.34 -13.53 8.29
N GLN A 179 -4.73 -14.01 7.21
CA GLN A 179 -3.85 -15.18 7.20
C GLN A 179 -2.47 -14.77 6.69
N ILE A 180 -1.40 -15.13 7.40
CA ILE A 180 -0.05 -15.08 6.82
C ILE A 180 0.17 -16.34 5.97
N LYS A 181 0.57 -16.18 4.71
CA LYS A 181 0.85 -17.28 3.77
C LYS A 181 2.32 -17.63 3.78
N GLN A 182 3.19 -16.62 3.69
CA GLN A 182 4.63 -16.81 3.72
C GLN A 182 5.35 -15.51 4.04
N PHE A 183 6.61 -15.62 4.48
CA PHE A 183 7.52 -14.48 4.58
C PHE A 183 8.97 -14.94 4.45
N GLU A 184 9.85 -14.00 4.11
CA GLU A 184 11.29 -14.23 4.00
C GLU A 184 11.99 -13.76 5.29
N VAL A 185 12.93 -14.56 5.76
CA VAL A 185 13.67 -14.27 7.00
C VAL A 185 15.13 -14.64 6.88
N ALA A 186 16.00 -13.80 7.41
CA ALA A 186 17.42 -14.07 7.53
C ALA A 186 17.90 -13.78 8.95
N ASN A 187 19.05 -14.37 9.29
CA ASN A 187 19.66 -14.14 10.58
C ASN A 187 20.34 -12.77 10.67
N GLY A 188 20.80 -12.23 9.53
CA GLY A 188 21.51 -10.95 9.45
C GLY A 188 22.97 -11.01 9.89
N THR A 189 23.46 -12.19 10.29
CA THR A 189 24.85 -12.44 10.61
C THR A 189 25.28 -13.84 10.18
N SER A 190 26.55 -13.96 9.80
CA SER A 190 27.18 -15.21 9.33
C SER A 190 27.71 -16.10 10.46
N ASN A 191 27.54 -15.71 11.72
CA ASN A 191 28.33 -16.29 12.82
C ASN A 191 27.57 -17.27 13.72
N TYR A 192 26.24 -17.26 13.74
CA TYR A 192 25.43 -18.12 14.60
C TYR A 192 24.02 -18.31 14.04
N ASP A 193 23.31 -19.35 14.46
CA ASP A 193 21.92 -19.59 14.09
C ASP A 193 20.97 -18.97 15.12
N ASN A 194 19.74 -18.67 14.72
CA ASN A 194 18.65 -18.24 15.59
C ASN A 194 17.49 -19.26 15.58
N VAL A 195 16.68 -19.27 16.63
CA VAL A 195 15.39 -19.96 16.69
C VAL A 195 14.29 -18.92 16.61
N LEU A 196 13.46 -18.97 15.57
CA LEU A 196 12.28 -18.14 15.43
C LEU A 196 11.04 -18.91 15.88
N THR A 197 10.39 -18.41 16.92
CA THR A 197 9.04 -18.80 17.32
C THR A 197 8.04 -17.89 16.61
N ILE A 198 7.02 -18.51 16.02
CA ILE A 198 5.97 -17.85 15.24
C ILE A 198 4.64 -18.24 15.85
N GLU A 199 3.88 -17.26 16.33
CA GLU A 199 2.58 -17.51 16.96
C GLU A 199 1.46 -16.73 16.28
N GLY A 200 0.42 -17.44 15.89
CA GLY A 200 -0.84 -16.85 15.42
C GLY A 200 -1.87 -16.82 16.53
N GLN A 201 -2.47 -15.65 16.77
CA GLN A 201 -3.48 -15.45 17.81
C GLN A 201 -4.84 -15.11 17.20
N LEU A 202 -5.91 -15.68 17.75
CA LEU A 202 -7.28 -15.41 17.34
C LEU A 202 -8.18 -15.38 18.59
N ASN A 203 -8.94 -14.30 18.76
CA ASN A 203 -9.79 -14.02 19.91
C ASN A 203 -9.06 -14.19 21.25
N GLY A 204 -7.81 -13.75 21.32
CA GLY A 204 -6.95 -13.83 22.51
C GLY A 204 -6.43 -15.24 22.84
N ASN A 205 -6.54 -16.20 21.91
CA ASN A 205 -5.98 -17.54 22.06
C ASN A 205 -4.93 -17.79 20.97
N VAL A 206 -3.84 -18.46 21.33
CA VAL A 206 -2.88 -18.99 20.36
C VAL A 206 -3.57 -20.11 19.55
N VAL A 207 -3.75 -19.89 18.24
CA VAL A 207 -4.34 -20.87 17.31
C VAL A 207 -3.29 -21.69 16.58
N PHE A 208 -2.06 -21.18 16.47
CA PHE A 208 -0.88 -21.97 16.10
C PHE A 208 0.38 -21.39 16.73
N SER A 209 1.36 -22.25 16.99
CA SER A 209 2.72 -21.87 17.40
C SER A 209 3.69 -22.85 16.73
N THR A 210 4.68 -22.33 16.02
CA THR A 210 5.70 -23.14 15.33
C THR A 210 7.06 -22.52 15.54
N THR A 211 8.10 -23.36 15.47
CA THR A 211 9.48 -22.92 15.65
C THR A 211 10.31 -23.30 14.45
N VAL A 212 11.14 -22.38 13.97
CA VAL A 212 12.04 -22.58 12.82
C VAL A 212 13.45 -22.17 13.21
N THR A 213 14.43 -23.00 12.86
CA THR A 213 15.84 -22.59 12.94
C THR A 213 16.18 -21.73 11.73
N ILE A 214 16.61 -20.50 11.99
CA ILE A 214 17.19 -19.60 11.01
C ILE A 214 18.69 -19.84 11.03
N THR A 215 19.22 -20.42 9.95
CA THR A 215 20.65 -20.61 9.79
C THR A 215 21.36 -19.28 9.56
N ALA A 216 22.63 -19.22 9.96
CA ALA A 216 23.48 -18.08 9.73
C ALA A 216 23.54 -17.70 8.23
N ASP A 217 22.78 -16.68 7.84
CA ASP A 217 22.71 -16.15 6.49
C ASP A 217 22.39 -14.65 6.54
N SER A 218 22.55 -14.00 5.40
CA SER A 218 22.19 -12.60 5.16
C SER A 218 20.84 -12.48 4.45
N ILE A 219 20.24 -11.29 4.50
CA ILE A 219 19.00 -10.99 3.79
C ILE A 219 19.11 -11.09 2.25
N HIS A 220 20.32 -11.21 1.69
CA HIS A 220 20.52 -11.46 0.27
C HIS A 220 20.19 -12.90 -0.16
N ASN A 221 20.08 -13.82 0.80
CA ASN A 221 19.68 -15.22 0.56
C ASN A 221 18.76 -15.70 1.69
N PRO A 222 17.55 -15.12 1.80
CA PRO A 222 16.69 -15.38 2.94
C PRO A 222 16.08 -16.79 2.89
N GLN A 223 15.69 -17.28 4.05
CA GLN A 223 14.86 -18.47 4.18
C GLN A 223 13.39 -18.10 3.97
N LEU A 224 12.71 -18.81 3.08
CA LEU A 224 11.26 -18.69 2.91
C LEU A 224 10.53 -19.56 3.94
N ILE A 225 9.65 -18.94 4.72
CA ILE A 225 8.79 -19.62 5.69
C ILE A 225 7.39 -19.72 5.10
N ASP A 226 6.90 -20.94 4.87
CA ASP A 226 5.53 -21.20 4.41
C ASP A 226 4.59 -21.47 5.61
N LEU A 227 3.58 -20.63 5.75
CA LEU A 227 2.53 -20.69 6.76
C LEU A 227 1.13 -20.86 6.14
N SER A 228 1.05 -21.16 4.84
CA SER A 228 -0.20 -21.20 4.07
C SER A 228 -1.20 -22.26 4.54
N ALA A 229 -0.75 -23.22 5.36
CA ALA A 229 -1.57 -24.25 6.00
C ALA A 229 -2.31 -23.75 7.25
N TYR A 230 -1.90 -22.64 7.85
CA TYR A 230 -2.52 -22.10 9.07
C TYR A 230 -3.74 -21.23 8.75
N GLY A 231 -4.71 -21.20 9.68
CA GLY A 231 -5.96 -20.47 9.51
C GLY A 231 -5.85 -18.96 9.79
N PRO A 232 -7.01 -18.26 9.84
CA PRO A 232 -7.04 -16.84 10.15
C PRO A 232 -6.59 -16.53 11.59
N ILE A 233 -5.99 -15.36 11.75
CA ILE A 233 -5.45 -14.77 12.99
C ILE A 233 -5.84 -13.29 13.07
N ASP A 234 -6.00 -12.78 14.28
CA ASP A 234 -6.15 -11.33 14.54
C ASP A 234 -4.78 -10.65 14.58
N TYR A 235 -3.75 -11.36 15.05
CA TYR A 235 -2.37 -10.87 15.02
C TYR A 235 -1.34 -11.99 15.00
N LEU A 236 -0.18 -11.67 14.46
CA LEU A 236 1.01 -12.53 14.40
C LEU A 236 2.06 -12.03 15.38
N LEU A 237 2.69 -12.93 16.13
CA LEU A 237 3.88 -12.66 16.94
C LEU A 237 5.07 -13.40 16.36
N LEU A 238 6.20 -12.71 16.27
CA LEU A 238 7.49 -13.24 15.87
C LEU A 238 8.47 -13.02 17.02
N ASP A 239 9.16 -14.09 17.43
CA ASP A 239 10.12 -14.04 18.53
C ASP A 239 11.36 -14.85 18.19
N SER A 240 12.50 -14.17 17.98
CA SER A 240 13.75 -14.79 17.57
C SER A 240 14.76 -14.84 18.72
N GLU A 241 15.24 -16.01 19.09
CA GLU A 241 16.24 -16.20 20.16
C GLU A 241 17.54 -16.79 19.60
N PRO A 242 18.72 -16.43 20.11
CA PRO A 242 19.97 -16.96 19.58
C PRO A 242 20.15 -18.41 19.97
N ILE A 243 20.71 -19.20 19.06
CA ILE A 243 21.33 -20.48 19.43
C ILE A 243 22.76 -20.18 19.89
N ILE A 244 22.90 -19.67 21.12
CA ILE A 244 24.22 -19.36 21.69
C ILE A 244 25.01 -20.64 22.02
N THR A 245 26.23 -20.73 21.48
CA THR A 245 27.37 -21.33 22.20
C THR A 245 28.19 -20.18 22.82
N GLU A 246 28.31 -20.20 24.14
CA GLU A 246 28.72 -19.15 25.12
C GLU A 246 29.83 -18.09 24.84
N ASP A 247 30.40 -17.89 23.65
CA ASP A 247 31.62 -17.07 23.48
C ASP A 247 31.47 -15.71 22.75
N SER A 248 30.29 -15.29 22.32
CA SER A 248 30.09 -14.02 21.59
C SER A 248 29.29 -13.01 22.39
N GLY A 249 29.88 -11.82 22.62
CA GLY A 249 29.36 -10.72 23.45
C GLY A 249 28.09 -9.99 22.94
N PRO A 250 27.84 -8.74 23.39
CA PRO A 250 26.50 -8.13 23.51
C PRO A 250 25.82 -7.64 22.22
N ASP A 251 26.38 -7.90 21.03
CA ASP A 251 25.80 -7.41 19.77
C ASP A 251 24.81 -8.44 19.21
N TYR A 252 23.66 -8.56 19.89
CA TYR A 252 22.57 -9.42 19.46
C TYR A 252 21.75 -8.72 18.38
N PHE A 253 22.03 -9.04 17.11
CA PHE A 253 21.19 -8.65 15.99
C PHE A 253 20.14 -9.74 15.82
N GLY A 254 18.89 -9.45 16.18
CA GLY A 254 17.75 -10.36 15.95
C GLY A 254 17.51 -10.62 14.46
N ALA A 255 16.57 -11.51 14.16
CA ALA A 255 16.23 -11.84 12.79
C ALA A 255 15.84 -10.60 11.95
N GLN A 256 16.15 -10.67 10.66
CA GLN A 256 15.81 -9.69 9.63
C GLN A 256 14.68 -10.27 8.79
N TYR A 257 13.67 -9.46 8.48
CA TYR A 257 12.47 -9.94 7.80
C TYR A 257 12.23 -9.15 6.53
N ASP A 258 11.84 -9.88 5.49
CA ASP A 258 11.53 -9.34 4.17
C ASP A 258 10.24 -9.99 3.62
N ASN A 259 9.71 -9.42 2.53
CA ASN A 259 8.70 -9.99 1.64
C ASN A 259 7.63 -10.82 2.35
N PHE A 260 6.57 -10.16 2.83
CA PHE A 260 5.44 -10.87 3.40
C PHE A 260 4.32 -11.05 2.39
N LEU A 261 3.72 -12.23 2.42
CA LEU A 261 2.49 -12.53 1.68
C LEU A 261 1.39 -12.86 2.68
N PHE A 262 0.38 -12.00 2.70
CA PHE A 262 -0.84 -12.21 3.48
C PHE A 262 -2.01 -12.52 2.56
N LEU A 263 -3.04 -13.13 3.15
CA LEU A 263 -4.38 -13.23 2.60
C LEU A 263 -5.31 -12.51 3.58
N VAL A 264 -5.85 -11.38 3.15
CA VAL A 264 -6.76 -10.54 3.93
C VAL A 264 -8.15 -10.75 3.40
#